data_AF-A0A3B3BUC4-F1
#
_entry.id   AF-A0A3B3BUC4-F1
#
_cell.length_a   1.000
_cell.length_b   1.000
_cell.length_c   1.000
_cell.angle_alpha   90.00
_cell.angle_beta   90.00
_cell.angle_gamma   90.00
#
_symmetry.space_group_name_H-M   'P 1'
#
loop_
_entity.id
_entity.type
_entity.pdbx_description
1 polymer ?
#
loop_
_entity_poly.entity_id
_entity_poly.type
_entity_poly.pdbx_seq_one_letter_code
_entity_poly.pdbx_strand_id
1 'polypeptide(L)'
;LTITFFNGDTKQITADQRVIYYYAEAQTTHITYPEGLEVLHFPNNQTEKHFPDGRKEITFPDQTVKNLYPDGREESVLTDGTIIRVNTDGIKEIHFNTGQKEVHTADFKRREYPDGTVKTVYNDGRQETRYPTGRIRIKDKEGNVLMDKRT
;
A
#
# COMPACT_ATOMS: atom_id res chain seq x y z
N LEU A 1 11.77 35.27 -8.88
CA LEU A 1 12.48 35.85 -7.72
C LEU A 1 13.01 34.69 -6.88
N THR A 2 14.28 34.71 -6.50
CA THR A 2 14.89 33.69 -5.63
C THR A 2 15.43 34.38 -4.38
N ILE A 3 15.13 33.81 -3.21
CA ILE A 3 15.54 34.28 -1.89
C ILE A 3 16.44 33.20 -1.29
N THR A 4 17.58 33.61 -0.75
CA THR A 4 18.50 32.72 -0.02
C THR A 4 18.49 33.10 1.45
N PHE A 5 18.31 32.11 2.32
CA PHE A 5 18.28 32.29 3.77
C PHE A 5 19.66 32.02 4.39
N PHE A 6 19.88 32.49 5.63
CA PHE A 6 21.17 32.37 6.32
C PHE A 6 21.56 30.92 6.63
N ASN A 7 20.58 30.01 6.74
CA ASN A 7 20.79 28.58 6.98
C ASN A 7 21.09 27.80 5.69
N GLY A 8 21.21 28.49 4.55
CA GLY A 8 21.46 27.89 3.24
C GLY A 8 20.19 27.51 2.47
N ASP A 9 19.01 27.59 3.08
CA ASP A 9 17.75 27.30 2.40
C ASP A 9 17.51 28.31 1.28
N THR A 10 16.75 27.90 0.26
CA THR A 10 16.32 28.81 -0.80
C THR A 10 14.82 28.73 -1.03
N LYS A 11 14.23 29.86 -1.45
CA LYS A 11 12.84 29.94 -1.88
C LYS A 11 12.76 30.66 -3.22
N GLN A 12 12.14 30.03 -4.20
CA GLN A 12 11.90 30.58 -5.52
C GLN A 12 10.41 30.59 -5.82
N ILE A 13 9.93 31.68 -6.42
CA ILE A 13 8.59 31.75 -7.02
C ILE A 13 8.75 31.81 -8.54
N THR A 14 8.13 30.86 -9.23
CA THR A 14 8.19 30.71 -10.70
C THR A 14 7.11 31.54 -11.41
N ALA A 15 7.23 31.68 -12.73
CA ALA A 15 6.26 32.44 -13.53
C ALA A 15 4.85 31.79 -13.54
N ASP A 16 4.78 30.47 -13.40
CA ASP A 16 3.55 29.69 -13.26
C ASP A 16 3.08 29.59 -11.80
N GLN A 17 3.53 30.49 -10.93
CA GLN A 17 3.09 30.66 -9.54
C GLN A 17 3.41 29.48 -8.60
N ARG A 18 4.28 28.55 -8.99
CA ARG A 18 4.78 27.53 -8.06
C ARG A 18 5.76 28.16 -7.07
N VAL A 19 5.72 27.67 -5.84
CA VAL A 19 6.70 28.00 -4.80
C VAL A 19 7.63 26.81 -4.66
N ILE A 20 8.91 27.00 -4.95
CA ILE A 20 9.95 25.97 -4.79
C ILE A 20 10.79 26.36 -3.58
N TYR A 21 10.77 25.54 -2.54
CA TYR A 21 11.58 25.68 -1.34
C TYR A 21 12.63 24.56 -1.31
N TYR A 22 13.89 24.88 -1.05
CA TYR A 22 14.95 23.90 -0.87
C TYR A 22 15.49 23.99 0.56
N TYR A 23 15.42 22.88 1.29
CA TYR A 23 15.97 22.72 2.62
C TYR A 23 17.40 22.20 2.52
N ALA A 24 18.39 23.02 2.88
CA ALA A 24 19.79 22.71 2.66
C ALA A 24 20.30 21.56 3.54
N GLU A 25 19.97 21.57 4.83
CA GLU A 25 20.40 20.53 5.78
C GLU A 25 19.83 19.15 5.42
N ALA A 26 18.53 19.09 5.12
CA ALA A 26 17.83 17.86 4.76
C ALA A 26 17.99 17.47 3.28
N GLN A 27 18.61 18.31 2.46
CA GLN A 27 18.74 18.14 1.01
C GLN A 27 17.41 17.80 0.32
N THR A 28 16.34 18.48 0.74
CA THR A 28 14.96 18.18 0.33
C THR A 28 14.39 19.35 -0.45
N THR A 29 13.77 19.08 -1.59
CA THR A 29 13.04 20.09 -2.39
C THR A 29 11.55 19.95 -2.16
N HIS A 30 10.89 21.03 -1.76
CA HIS A 30 9.45 21.11 -1.57
C HIS A 30 8.85 22.10 -2.56
N ILE A 31 7.92 21.63 -3.40
CA ILE A 31 7.20 22.42 -4.39
C ILE A 31 5.75 22.54 -3.97
N THR A 32 5.25 23.75 -3.79
CA THR A 32 3.82 24.03 -3.59
C THR A 32 3.24 24.58 -4.89
N TYR A 33 2.20 23.92 -5.40
CA TYR A 33 1.49 24.32 -6.61
C TYR A 33 0.30 25.23 -6.27
N PRO A 34 -0.15 26.09 -7.21
CA PRO A 34 -1.26 27.02 -6.99
C PRO A 34 -2.58 26.35 -6.56
N GLU A 35 -2.85 25.14 -7.04
CA GLU A 35 -4.00 24.33 -6.69
C GLU A 35 -3.93 23.69 -5.29
N GLY A 36 -2.81 23.89 -4.56
CA GLY A 36 -2.59 23.38 -3.21
C GLY A 36 -1.91 22.02 -3.14
N LEU A 37 -1.54 21.41 -4.27
CA LEU A 37 -0.70 20.21 -4.27
C LEU A 37 0.71 20.56 -3.76
N GLU A 38 1.19 19.81 -2.78
CA GLU A 38 2.57 19.89 -2.30
C GLU A 38 3.35 18.65 -2.76
N VAL A 39 4.58 18.85 -3.26
CA VAL A 39 5.46 17.77 -3.73
C VAL A 39 6.83 17.88 -3.08
N LEU A 40 7.24 16.85 -2.33
CA LEU A 40 8.54 16.75 -1.68
C LEU A 40 9.43 15.75 -2.41
N HIS A 41 10.67 16.14 -2.71
CA HIS A 41 11.71 15.27 -3.25
C HIS A 41 12.83 15.14 -2.22
N PHE A 42 13.06 13.91 -1.76
CA PHE A 42 14.05 13.58 -0.74
C PHE A 42 15.36 13.07 -1.37
N PRO A 43 16.49 13.15 -0.66
CA PRO A 43 17.80 12.75 -1.19
C PRO A 43 17.93 11.24 -1.45
N ASN A 44 17.07 10.42 -0.84
CA ASN A 44 17.03 8.98 -1.08
C ASN A 44 16.23 8.58 -2.34
N ASN A 45 15.83 9.54 -3.19
CA ASN A 45 14.92 9.38 -4.33
C ASN A 45 13.45 9.07 -3.97
N GLN A 46 13.07 9.14 -2.69
CA GLN A 46 11.66 9.14 -2.32
C GLN A 46 11.01 10.45 -2.78
N THR A 47 9.78 10.36 -3.28
CA THR A 47 8.95 11.52 -3.60
C THR A 47 7.63 11.40 -2.86
N GLU A 48 7.15 12.48 -2.27
CA GLU A 48 5.84 12.54 -1.65
C GLU A 48 4.97 13.61 -2.30
N LYS A 49 3.70 13.31 -2.53
CA LYS A 49 2.68 14.27 -2.94
C LYS A 49 1.63 14.37 -1.85
N HIS A 50 1.37 15.57 -1.35
CA HIS A 50 0.32 15.83 -0.37
C HIS A 50 -0.78 16.63 -1.07
N PHE A 51 -1.96 16.03 -1.18
CA PHE A 51 -3.09 16.57 -1.92
C PHE A 51 -3.98 17.45 -1.02
N PRO A 52 -4.69 18.44 -1.57
CA PRO A 52 -5.60 19.30 -0.81
C PRO A 52 -6.74 18.57 -0.08
N ASP A 53 -7.13 17.39 -0.57
CA ASP A 53 -8.16 16.55 0.05
C ASP A 53 -7.63 15.77 1.27
N GLY A 54 -6.33 15.89 1.59
CA GLY A 54 -5.65 15.21 2.69
C GLY A 54 -5.03 13.86 2.29
N ARG A 55 -5.23 13.38 1.05
CA ARG A 55 -4.54 12.20 0.54
C ARG A 55 -3.04 12.47 0.46
N LYS A 56 -2.23 11.43 0.72
CA LYS A 56 -0.79 11.45 0.45
C LYS A 56 -0.42 10.30 -0.48
N GLU A 57 0.46 10.55 -1.44
CA GLU A 57 1.05 9.53 -2.31
C GLU A 57 2.56 9.55 -2.11
N ILE A 58 3.13 8.41 -1.73
CA ILE A 58 4.55 8.23 -1.45
C ILE A 58 5.11 7.28 -2.51
N THR A 59 6.05 7.76 -3.32
CA THR A 59 6.84 6.92 -4.23
C THR A 59 8.17 6.62 -3.55
N PHE A 60 8.39 5.36 -3.19
CA PHE A 60 9.60 4.89 -2.55
C PHE A 60 10.75 4.68 -3.57
N PRO A 61 12.00 4.56 -3.10
CA PRO A 61 13.16 4.37 -4.00
C PRO A 61 13.12 3.06 -4.80
N ASP A 62 12.39 2.05 -4.31
CA ASP A 62 12.15 0.78 -5.02
C ASP A 62 10.99 0.87 -6.04
N GLN A 63 10.46 2.07 -6.28
CA GLN A 63 9.31 2.39 -7.12
C GLN A 63 7.96 1.87 -6.61
N THR A 64 7.88 1.35 -5.38
CA THR A 64 6.60 1.11 -4.72
C THR A 64 5.87 2.45 -4.52
N VAL A 65 4.58 2.49 -4.87
CA VAL A 65 3.72 3.66 -4.64
C VAL A 65 2.76 3.36 -3.51
N LYS A 66 2.77 4.14 -2.42
CA LYS A 66 1.84 4.02 -1.30
C LYS A 66 0.94 5.25 -1.21
N ASN A 67 -0.37 5.02 -1.26
CA ASN A 67 -1.41 6.00 -1.00
C ASN A 67 -1.90 5.90 0.45
N LEU A 68 -1.99 7.03 1.12
CA LEU A 68 -2.59 7.20 2.43
C LEU A 68 -3.83 8.07 2.26
N TYR A 69 -4.98 7.58 2.69
CA TYR A 69 -6.26 8.29 2.55
C TYR A 69 -6.67 8.94 3.88
N PRO A 70 -7.42 10.07 3.84
CA PRO A 70 -7.87 10.76 5.06
C PRO A 70 -8.72 9.91 6.00
N ASP A 71 -9.43 8.91 5.47
CA ASP A 71 -10.23 7.98 6.25
C ASP A 71 -9.41 6.90 6.98
N GLY A 72 -8.09 6.88 6.78
CA GLY A 72 -7.16 5.92 7.37
C GLY A 72 -6.89 4.68 6.53
N ARG A 73 -7.50 4.55 5.34
CA ARG A 73 -7.14 3.48 4.40
C ARG A 73 -5.73 3.71 3.85
N GLU A 74 -5.06 2.61 3.54
CA GLU A 74 -3.78 2.61 2.83
C GLU A 74 -3.84 1.70 1.61
N GLU A 75 -3.18 2.09 0.52
CA GLU A 75 -3.02 1.25 -0.67
C GLU A 75 -1.58 1.34 -1.17
N SER A 76 -0.89 0.20 -1.33
CA SER A 76 0.42 0.11 -1.97
C SER A 76 0.35 -0.62 -3.30
N VAL A 77 0.97 -0.08 -4.33
CA VAL A 77 1.17 -0.72 -5.64
C VAL A 77 2.65 -1.05 -5.79
N LEU A 78 2.95 -2.34 -5.90
CA LEU A 78 4.31 -2.83 -6.15
C LEU A 78 4.64 -2.81 -7.63
N THR A 79 5.93 -2.88 -7.96
CA THR A 79 6.44 -2.85 -9.35
C THR A 79 5.97 -4.02 -10.21
N ASP A 80 5.63 -5.16 -9.60
CA ASP A 80 5.08 -6.31 -10.30
C ASP A 80 3.57 -6.22 -10.57
N GLY A 81 2.92 -5.12 -10.14
CA GLY A 81 1.47 -4.89 -10.24
C GLY A 81 0.67 -5.44 -9.06
N THR A 82 1.30 -6.01 -8.04
CA THR A 82 0.62 -6.42 -6.80
C THR A 82 0.08 -5.20 -6.07
N ILE A 83 -1.21 -5.25 -5.71
CA ILE A 83 -1.89 -4.19 -4.96
C ILE A 83 -2.15 -4.69 -3.53
N ILE A 84 -1.71 -3.94 -2.54
CA ILE A 84 -1.92 -4.21 -1.12
C ILE A 84 -2.81 -3.12 -0.56
N ARG A 85 -3.95 -3.47 0.04
CA ARG A 85 -4.87 -2.55 0.69
C ARG A 85 -4.96 -2.85 2.16
N VAL A 86 -4.97 -1.83 3.00
CA VAL A 86 -5.29 -1.92 4.42
C VAL A 86 -6.52 -1.07 4.66
N ASN A 87 -7.61 -1.71 5.06
CA ASN A 87 -8.87 -1.06 5.37
C ASN A 87 -8.85 -0.47 6.79
N THR A 88 -9.80 0.40 7.09
CA THR A 88 -9.93 1.05 8.41
C THR A 88 -10.25 0.09 9.55
N ASP A 89 -10.77 -1.10 9.23
CA ASP A 89 -11.03 -2.19 10.18
C ASP A 89 -9.77 -3.06 10.43
N GLY A 90 -8.64 -2.74 9.81
CA GLY A 90 -7.38 -3.48 9.90
C GLY A 90 -7.32 -4.71 8.98
N ILE A 91 -8.35 -4.99 8.18
CA ILE A 91 -8.30 -6.05 7.18
C ILE A 91 -7.32 -5.66 6.08
N LYS A 92 -6.38 -6.56 5.79
CA LYS A 92 -5.42 -6.41 4.71
C LYS A 92 -5.83 -7.28 3.53
N GLU A 93 -5.97 -6.68 2.36
CA GLU A 93 -6.21 -7.39 1.10
C GLU A 93 -4.99 -7.27 0.19
N ILE A 94 -4.60 -8.36 -0.46
CA ILE A 94 -3.51 -8.42 -1.42
C ILE A 94 -4.07 -8.98 -2.72
N HIS A 95 -3.95 -8.22 -3.81
CA HIS A 95 -4.32 -8.62 -5.16
C HIS A 95 -3.04 -8.82 -5.95
N PHE A 96 -2.73 -10.08 -6.28
CA PHE A 96 -1.54 -10.41 -7.05
C PHE A 96 -1.80 -10.25 -8.55
N ASN A 97 -0.75 -9.95 -9.31
CA ASN A 97 -0.78 -9.92 -10.78
C ASN A 97 -1.21 -11.26 -11.42
N THR A 98 -1.04 -12.38 -10.70
CA THR A 98 -1.48 -13.72 -11.12
C THR A 98 -2.99 -13.94 -11.02
N GLY A 99 -3.75 -12.96 -10.54
CA GLY A 99 -5.19 -13.08 -10.27
C GLY A 99 -5.52 -13.75 -8.93
N GLN A 100 -4.51 -14.17 -8.15
CA GLN A 100 -4.72 -14.60 -6.77
C GLN A 100 -5.11 -13.41 -5.89
N LYS A 101 -5.94 -13.67 -4.88
CA LYS A 101 -6.27 -12.71 -3.82
C LYS A 101 -5.90 -13.30 -2.47
N GLU A 102 -5.37 -12.49 -1.56
CA GLU A 102 -5.17 -12.88 -0.16
C GLU A 102 -5.80 -11.87 0.78
N VAL A 103 -6.47 -12.34 1.83
CA VAL A 103 -7.15 -11.54 2.85
C VAL A 103 -6.59 -11.92 4.20
N HIS A 104 -6.06 -10.95 4.96
CA HIS A 104 -5.62 -11.12 6.34
C HIS A 104 -6.60 -10.41 7.25
N THR A 105 -7.09 -11.14 8.24
CA THR A 105 -7.94 -10.62 9.31
C THR A 105 -7.26 -10.88 10.64
N ALA A 106 -7.89 -10.45 11.74
CA ALA A 106 -7.44 -10.81 13.07
C ALA A 106 -7.48 -12.32 13.33
N ASP A 107 -8.32 -13.09 12.62
CA ASP A 107 -8.61 -14.50 12.93
C ASP A 107 -7.98 -15.50 11.95
N PHE A 108 -7.75 -15.08 10.71
CA PHE A 108 -7.28 -15.96 9.64
C PHE A 108 -6.56 -15.24 8.51
N LYS A 109 -5.83 -16.03 7.72
CA LYS A 109 -5.34 -15.67 6.38
C LYS A 109 -6.01 -16.54 5.33
N ARG A 110 -6.64 -15.92 4.34
CA ARG A 110 -7.36 -16.63 3.27
C ARG A 110 -6.77 -16.29 1.91
N ARG A 111 -6.41 -17.30 1.12
CA ARG A 111 -5.98 -17.18 -0.27
C ARG A 111 -7.03 -17.74 -1.21
N GLU A 112 -7.41 -16.95 -2.20
CA GLU A 112 -8.35 -17.25 -3.26
C GLU A 112 -7.56 -17.38 -4.56
N TYR A 113 -7.76 -18.50 -5.25
CA TYR A 113 -7.03 -18.84 -6.47
C TYR A 113 -7.94 -18.67 -7.70
N PRO A 114 -7.38 -18.36 -8.89
CA PRO A 114 -8.16 -18.19 -10.11
C PRO A 114 -8.98 -19.40 -10.53
N ASP A 115 -8.55 -20.61 -10.14
CA ASP A 115 -9.30 -21.85 -10.40
C ASP A 115 -10.58 -21.97 -9.55
N GLY A 116 -10.80 -21.05 -8.58
CA GLY A 116 -11.89 -21.05 -7.62
C GLY A 116 -11.55 -21.77 -6.30
N THR A 117 -10.35 -22.32 -6.16
CA THR A 117 -9.88 -22.91 -4.90
C THR A 117 -9.72 -21.80 -3.87
N VAL A 118 -10.16 -22.05 -2.63
CA VAL A 118 -9.99 -21.13 -1.50
C VAL A 118 -9.31 -21.87 -0.35
N LYS A 119 -8.21 -21.32 0.16
CA LYS A 119 -7.48 -21.85 1.31
C LYS A 119 -7.52 -20.85 2.45
N THR A 120 -7.98 -21.27 3.62
CA THR A 120 -8.00 -20.47 4.85
C THR A 120 -7.13 -21.13 5.89
N VAL A 121 -6.21 -20.37 6.49
CA VAL A 121 -5.40 -20.76 7.64
C VAL A 121 -5.84 -19.90 8.81
N TYR A 122 -6.39 -20.52 9.84
CA TYR A 122 -6.84 -19.87 11.06
C TYR A 122 -5.68 -19.73 12.07
N ASN A 123 -5.81 -18.82 13.02
CA ASN A 123 -4.77 -18.58 14.04
C ASN A 123 -4.48 -19.76 14.95
N ASP A 124 -5.44 -20.67 15.14
CA ASP A 124 -5.26 -21.93 15.88
C ASP A 124 -4.44 -22.97 15.08
N GLY A 125 -4.06 -22.65 13.85
CA GLY A 125 -3.31 -23.50 12.92
C GLY A 125 -4.18 -24.41 12.06
N ARG A 126 -5.50 -24.44 12.28
CA ARG A 126 -6.43 -25.19 11.43
C ARG A 126 -6.37 -24.66 10.00
N GLN A 127 -6.44 -25.57 9.04
CA GLN A 127 -6.46 -25.24 7.62
C GLN A 127 -7.71 -25.77 6.96
N GLU A 128 -8.35 -24.94 6.15
CA GLU A 128 -9.53 -25.29 5.37
C GLU A 128 -9.28 -25.02 3.90
N THR A 129 -9.50 -26.02 3.05
CA THR A 129 -9.47 -25.89 1.59
C THR A 129 -10.85 -26.18 1.02
N ARG A 130 -11.42 -25.20 0.33
CA ARG A 130 -12.64 -25.34 -0.46
C ARG A 130 -12.27 -25.41 -1.92
N TYR A 131 -12.72 -26.46 -2.60
CA TYR A 131 -12.48 -26.67 -4.01
C TYR A 131 -13.67 -26.16 -4.84
N PRO A 132 -13.45 -25.79 -6.10
CA PRO A 132 -14.51 -25.37 -7.02
C PRO A 132 -15.61 -26.42 -7.20
N THR A 133 -15.25 -27.69 -7.04
CA THR A 133 -16.16 -28.84 -7.09
C THR A 133 -17.11 -28.92 -5.89
N GLY A 134 -17.00 -28.02 -4.91
CA GLY A 134 -17.74 -28.08 -3.65
C GLY A 134 -17.14 -29.03 -2.61
N ARG A 135 -16.03 -29.72 -2.92
CA ARG A 135 -15.27 -30.49 -1.92
C ARG A 135 -14.70 -29.55 -0.85
N ILE A 136 -14.78 -29.96 0.41
CA ILE A 136 -14.21 -29.22 1.55
C ILE A 136 -13.29 -30.16 2.32
N ARG A 137 -12.04 -29.76 2.53
CA ARG A 137 -11.05 -30.49 3.32
C ARG A 137 -10.54 -29.63 4.46
N ILE A 138 -10.61 -30.14 5.69
CA ILE A 138 -10.13 -29.48 6.91
C ILE A 138 -9.00 -30.31 7.52
N LYS A 139 -7.93 -29.62 7.93
CA LYS A 139 -6.79 -30.21 8.66
C LYS A 139 -6.56 -29.48 9.97
N ASP A 140 -6.04 -30.19 10.96
CA ASP A 140 -5.48 -29.57 12.18
C ASP A 140 -4.13 -28.90 11.89
N LYS A 141 -3.51 -28.35 12.94
CA LYS A 141 -2.21 -27.65 12.86
C LYS A 141 -1.05 -28.60 12.52
N GLU A 142 -1.15 -29.88 12.88
CA GLU A 142 -0.20 -30.94 12.52
C GLU A 142 -0.37 -31.45 11.08
N GLY A 143 -1.47 -31.07 10.41
CA GLY A 143 -1.78 -31.47 9.04
C GLY A 143 -2.58 -32.75 8.91
N ASN A 144 -3.05 -33.34 10.02
CA ASN A 144 -3.96 -34.48 10.00
C ASN A 144 -5.32 -34.03 9.47
N VAL A 145 -5.97 -34.88 8.69
CA VAL A 145 -7.28 -34.57 8.11
C VAL A 145 -8.36 -34.76 9.17
N LEU A 146 -9.02 -33.67 9.57
CA LEU A 146 -10.19 -33.70 10.46
C LEU A 146 -11.48 -33.96 9.69
N MET A 147 -11.56 -33.47 8.45
CA MET A 147 -12.73 -33.64 7.60
C MET A 147 -12.35 -33.62 6.10
N ASP A 148 -13.00 -34.46 5.31
CA ASP A 148 -12.92 -34.43 3.84
C ASP A 148 -14.31 -34.77 3.26
N LYS A 149 -15.09 -33.72 2.97
CA LYS A 149 -16.44 -33.85 2.44
C LYS A 149 -16.42 -33.59 0.94
N ARG A 150 -16.93 -34.55 0.16
CA ARG A 150 -17.23 -34.37 -1.27
C ARG A 150 -18.73 -34.09 -1.39
N THR A 151 -19.09 -33.06 -2.15
CA THR A 151 -20.49 -32.70 -2.43
C THR A 151 -20.92 -33.38 -3.72
#